data_AF-E9EHZ4-F1
#
_entry.id   AF-E9EHZ4-F1
#
_cell.length_a   1.000
_cell.length_b   1.000
_cell.length_c   1.000
_cell.angle_alpha   90.00
_cell.angle_beta   90.00
_cell.angle_gamma   90.00
#
_symmetry.space_group_name_H-M   'P 1'
#
loop_
_entity.id
_entity.type
_entity.pdbx_description
1 polymer ?
#
loop_
_entity_poly.entity_id
_entity_poly.type
_entity_poly.pdbx_seq_one_letter_code
_entity_poly.pdbx_strand_id
1 'polypeptide(L)'
;MESKYLEGKVRVPLSSLKSEDLDVHSSSFPINIIEHLRDPGHAISVRITPRTRDDILRGLSYSPEQLYATLELESSPLINDHQVFYAAKDLDLDRAKAVLGRDHICNVRLYCIPVQPRKICDGAVFQNVRYYMAGSWKKNRVSVAQAWMDKLSGSKRKILGSLWKHPDIIAAMDSMLCFPGYWDGLQLGNWAKHLAARINPLIINYWVHIKNVALKIMAGHEDKLHLFNANTVAILQYRAPSWNSQDRAQICDLFEDGTLFPGILSKSARDRIKDNILELPDSIPSIQTFHENMRYLTIGAKILEKHIENRPSESRADTIEPMCSSLIENLKKDWNSRGASMEVGHGRMIQVNEPTADAAVIQAFLAALRYFPYLSPEAPLRDFDKRVWMAGNFDNSVLSRLCVTLKDLGFSNANIEKGRLHPIENRHISYTQPKRRRDWRSGKPCLAGYHILLQSSFFPQLFAEPLDDKVPPELRVQSDILQAFFGGKAKVPSLASAASLRAEMDVDTTEPNEAWRSEAEINEDTRLGEVLKLWPRGNNETRPKKKGKDKMPRGFARSATSRDKPRVRGKGPKFTFTAVLETYVTSAVCL
;
A
#
# COMPACT_ATOMS: atom_id res chain seq x y z
N MET A 1 17.72 2.43 28.67
CA MET A 1 17.63 1.70 27.37
C MET A 1 17.26 0.25 27.66
N GLU A 2 16.40 -0.38 26.85
CA GLU A 2 15.95 -1.76 27.10
C GLU A 2 17.02 -2.80 26.72
N SER A 3 17.22 -3.85 27.54
CA SER A 3 18.28 -4.87 27.36
C SER A 3 18.23 -5.59 26.01
N LYS A 4 17.04 -5.71 25.40
CA LYS A 4 16.83 -6.40 24.13
C LYS A 4 17.49 -5.73 22.91
N TYR A 5 17.91 -4.47 23.00
CA TYR A 5 18.64 -3.76 21.94
C TYR A 5 20.15 -3.75 22.13
N LEU A 6 20.66 -4.34 23.22
CA LEU A 6 22.08 -4.43 23.52
C LEU A 6 22.78 -5.31 22.47
N GLU A 7 23.86 -4.79 21.88
CA GLU A 7 24.66 -5.46 20.85
C GLU A 7 26.04 -5.89 21.36
N GLY A 8 26.62 -5.19 22.33
CA GLY A 8 27.96 -5.46 22.82
C GLY A 8 28.52 -4.34 23.68
N LYS A 9 29.77 -4.51 24.12
CA LYS A 9 30.58 -3.49 24.79
C LYS A 9 31.83 -3.23 23.96
N VAL A 10 32.11 -1.97 23.66
CA VAL A 10 33.30 -1.54 22.90
C VAL A 10 33.94 -0.34 23.59
N ARG A 11 35.14 0.02 23.16
CA ARG A 11 35.81 1.27 23.52
C ARG A 11 35.72 2.24 22.35
N VAL A 12 35.46 3.52 22.63
CA VAL A 12 35.42 4.60 21.63
C VAL A 12 36.21 5.81 22.14
N PRO A 13 36.85 6.59 21.27
CA PRO A 13 37.32 7.92 21.61
C PRO A 13 36.15 8.83 21.98
N LEU A 14 36.35 9.75 22.94
CA LEU A 14 35.34 10.70 23.37
C LEU A 14 34.87 11.62 22.22
N SER A 15 35.73 11.87 21.24
CA SER A 15 35.42 12.57 19.98
C SER A 15 34.32 11.89 19.16
N SER A 16 34.13 10.57 19.33
CA SER A 16 33.10 9.79 18.63
C SER A 16 31.70 9.92 19.25
N LEU A 17 31.58 10.44 20.48
CA LEU A 17 30.28 10.67 21.12
C LEU A 17 29.60 11.93 20.57
N LYS A 18 28.34 11.77 20.16
CA LYS A 18 27.40 12.84 19.81
C LYS A 18 26.21 12.88 20.77
N SER A 19 25.71 14.09 21.03
CA SER A 19 24.47 14.31 21.77
C SER A 19 23.29 13.65 21.05
N GLU A 20 22.32 13.18 21.83
CA GLU A 20 21.03 12.72 21.35
C GLU A 20 19.93 13.66 21.84
N ASP A 21 19.29 14.39 20.93
CA ASP A 21 18.11 15.22 21.22
C ASP A 21 16.93 14.32 21.61
N LEU A 22 16.72 14.14 22.91
CA LEU A 22 15.52 13.49 23.46
C LEU A 22 14.46 14.55 23.78
N ASP A 23 13.31 14.46 23.12
CA ASP A 23 12.08 15.16 23.52
C ASP A 23 11.66 14.75 24.95
N VAL A 24 11.92 15.66 25.90
CA VAL A 24 11.16 16.05 27.13
C VAL A 24 10.68 14.98 28.15
N HIS A 25 10.75 13.67 27.93
CA HIS A 25 10.12 12.70 28.84
C HIS A 25 11.02 11.57 29.38
N SER A 26 12.25 11.87 29.79
CA SER A 26 12.99 11.00 30.71
C SER A 26 13.37 11.77 31.98
N SER A 27 12.53 11.61 33.00
CA SER A 27 12.73 12.12 34.35
C SER A 27 13.67 11.20 35.13
N SER A 28 14.97 11.21 34.78
CA SER A 28 16.08 10.93 35.71
C SER A 28 17.40 11.22 34.99
N PHE A 29 17.96 12.42 35.18
CA PHE A 29 19.38 12.67 34.89
C PHE A 29 20.15 12.57 36.21
N PRO A 30 20.99 11.55 36.42
CA PRO A 30 21.96 11.61 37.50
C PRO A 30 23.35 12.01 36.97
N ILE A 31 23.93 12.99 37.68
CA ILE A 31 25.30 13.02 38.20
C ILE A 31 26.46 13.08 37.16
N ASN A 32 27.23 14.16 37.27
CA ASN A 32 28.58 14.42 36.74
C ASN A 32 29.12 13.44 35.67
N ILE A 33 28.79 13.68 34.38
CA ILE A 33 29.27 12.90 33.21
C ILE A 33 30.80 12.64 33.25
N ILE A 34 31.57 13.59 33.76
CA ILE A 34 33.03 13.52 33.83
C ILE A 34 33.49 12.42 34.79
N GLU A 35 32.80 12.20 35.90
CA GLU A 35 33.14 11.13 36.86
C GLU A 35 32.89 9.74 36.26
N HIS A 36 31.76 9.57 35.56
CA HIS A 36 31.44 8.31 34.89
C HIS A 36 32.36 8.00 33.72
N LEU A 37 32.85 9.02 33.00
CA LEU A 37 33.83 8.84 31.93
C LEU A 37 35.25 8.62 32.44
N ARG A 38 35.57 9.05 33.67
CA ARG A 38 36.87 8.80 34.33
C ARG A 38 36.99 7.38 34.85
N ASP A 39 35.89 6.75 35.24
CA ASP A 39 35.90 5.37 35.74
C ASP A 39 36.15 4.38 34.59
N PRO A 40 37.34 3.72 34.54
CA PRO A 40 37.65 2.76 33.49
C PRO A 40 36.82 1.48 33.57
N GLY A 41 36.17 1.20 34.70
CA GLY A 41 35.25 0.07 34.86
C GLY A 41 33.82 0.39 34.39
N HIS A 42 33.48 1.67 34.26
CA HIS A 42 32.13 2.10 33.93
C HIS A 42 31.90 2.12 32.42
N ALA A 43 30.85 1.42 31.96
CA ALA A 43 30.43 1.43 30.57
C ALA A 43 29.14 2.22 30.39
N ILE A 44 29.23 3.38 29.74
CA ILE A 44 28.07 4.24 29.45
C ILE A 44 27.21 3.63 28.35
N SER A 45 25.91 3.90 28.34
CA SER A 45 25.00 3.37 27.31
C SER A 45 24.92 4.32 26.12
N VAL A 46 25.20 3.83 24.92
CA VAL A 46 25.14 4.62 23.68
C VAL A 46 24.24 3.96 22.64
N ARG A 47 23.53 4.77 21.85
CA ARG A 47 22.75 4.31 20.71
C ARG A 47 23.61 4.31 19.44
N ILE A 48 23.42 3.28 18.62
CA ILE A 48 23.97 3.19 17.27
C ILE A 48 22.87 2.90 16.25
N THR A 49 23.10 3.25 14.99
CA THR A 49 22.20 2.86 13.90
C THR A 49 22.50 1.44 13.42
N PRO A 50 21.54 0.75 12.78
CA PRO A 50 21.79 -0.48 12.03
C PRO A 50 23.04 -0.46 11.16
N ARG A 51 23.23 0.63 10.38
CA ARG A 51 24.39 0.81 9.51
C ARG A 51 25.69 0.89 10.30
N THR A 52 25.72 1.73 11.33
CA THR A 52 26.88 1.87 12.23
C THR A 52 27.24 0.53 12.87
N ARG A 53 26.25 -0.28 13.26
CA ARG A 53 26.48 -1.63 13.78
C ARG A 53 27.16 -2.51 12.73
N ASP A 54 26.65 -2.53 11.50
CA ASP A 54 27.20 -3.34 10.42
C ASP A 54 28.62 -2.91 10.03
N ASP A 55 28.89 -1.61 10.07
CA ASP A 55 30.24 -1.05 9.87
C ASP A 55 31.19 -1.49 10.99
N ILE A 56 30.76 -1.45 12.26
CA ILE A 56 31.53 -1.94 13.41
C ILE A 56 31.85 -3.43 13.27
N LEU A 57 30.86 -4.25 12.90
CA LEU A 57 31.03 -5.68 12.71
C LEU A 57 32.05 -5.99 11.61
N ARG A 58 31.94 -5.30 10.47
CA ARG A 58 32.91 -5.42 9.38
C ARG A 58 34.30 -4.96 9.81
N GLY A 59 34.40 -3.80 10.47
CA GLY A 59 35.67 -3.22 10.91
C GLY A 59 36.41 -4.10 11.92
N LEU A 60 35.67 -4.77 12.81
CA LEU A 60 36.23 -5.73 13.76
C LEU A 60 36.42 -7.13 13.18
N SER A 61 35.91 -7.40 11.97
CA SER A 61 35.77 -8.76 11.43
C SER A 61 35.03 -9.70 12.39
N TYR A 62 34.05 -9.17 13.11
CA TYR A 62 33.26 -9.89 14.09
C TYR A 62 31.94 -10.37 13.50
N SER A 63 31.54 -11.58 13.85
CA SER A 63 30.14 -11.97 13.85
C SER A 63 29.40 -11.21 14.96
N PRO A 64 28.11 -10.94 14.83
CA PRO A 64 27.43 -10.22 15.91
C PRO A 64 27.31 -11.04 17.21
N GLU A 65 27.53 -12.36 17.20
CA GLU A 65 27.69 -13.16 18.43
C GLU A 65 29.00 -12.84 19.12
N GLN A 66 30.08 -12.70 18.34
CA GLN A 66 31.38 -12.26 18.84
C GLN A 66 31.29 -10.83 19.39
N LEU A 67 30.53 -9.95 18.73
CA LEU A 67 30.25 -8.62 19.26
C LEU A 67 29.44 -8.69 20.57
N TYR A 68 28.44 -9.56 20.68
CA TYR A 68 27.67 -9.69 21.92
C TYR A 68 28.50 -10.25 23.08
N ALA A 69 29.38 -11.23 22.81
CA ALA A 69 30.29 -11.80 23.79
C ALA A 69 31.24 -10.76 24.41
N THR A 70 31.46 -9.61 23.76
CA THR A 70 32.27 -8.51 24.32
C THR A 70 31.72 -7.93 25.63
N LEU A 71 30.43 -8.17 25.94
CA LEU A 71 29.82 -7.77 27.22
C LEU A 71 30.52 -8.38 28.44
N GLU A 72 31.09 -9.57 28.27
CA GLU A 72 31.76 -10.34 29.33
C GLU A 72 33.29 -10.19 29.29
N LEU A 73 33.84 -9.53 28.26
CA LEU A 73 35.28 -9.31 28.15
C LEU A 73 35.76 -8.24 29.14
N GLU A 74 36.88 -8.52 29.80
CA GLU A 74 37.59 -7.55 30.65
C GLU A 74 38.09 -6.36 29.82
N SER A 75 38.56 -6.61 28.59
CA SER A 75 39.01 -5.58 27.64
C SER A 75 38.21 -5.66 26.35
N SER A 76 37.39 -4.64 26.12
CA SER A 76 36.56 -4.53 24.92
C SER A 76 37.35 -3.99 23.71
N PRO A 77 36.97 -4.32 22.46
CA PRO A 77 37.67 -3.83 21.28
C PRO A 77 37.50 -2.31 21.12
N LEU A 78 38.53 -1.63 20.59
CA LEU A 78 38.51 -0.19 20.31
C LEU A 78 38.00 0.05 18.88
N ILE A 79 37.05 0.98 18.72
CA ILE A 79 36.57 1.46 17.43
C ILE A 79 36.80 2.98 17.35
N ASN A 80 37.40 3.46 16.26
CA ASN A 80 37.82 4.87 16.15
C ASN A 80 36.99 5.69 15.14
N ASP A 81 36.34 5.03 14.18
CA ASP A 81 35.76 5.72 13.01
C ASP A 81 34.23 5.79 13.00
N HIS A 82 33.58 5.58 14.15
CA HIS A 82 32.12 5.41 14.21
C HIS A 82 31.50 6.37 15.21
N GLN A 83 30.58 7.22 14.72
CA GLN A 83 29.80 8.09 15.60
C GLN A 83 28.77 7.28 16.38
N VAL A 84 28.74 7.49 17.70
CA VAL A 84 27.80 6.86 18.62
C VAL A 84 27.05 7.93 19.41
N PHE A 85 25.76 7.69 19.70
CA PHE A 85 24.89 8.70 20.29
C PHE A 85 24.74 8.46 21.79
N TYR A 86 25.03 9.46 22.60
CA TYR A 86 24.91 9.42 24.06
C TYR A 86 23.80 10.36 24.52
N ALA A 87 22.99 9.91 25.48
CA ALA A 87 21.87 10.67 26.02
C ALA A 87 22.35 11.78 26.99
N ALA A 88 22.99 12.81 26.44
CA ALA A 88 23.43 14.02 27.13
C ALA A 88 23.24 15.24 26.21
N LYS A 89 23.21 16.44 26.79
CA LYS A 89 23.19 17.69 26.03
C LYS A 89 24.55 17.94 25.39
N ASP A 90 24.58 18.63 24.25
CA ASP A 90 25.84 19.02 23.58
C ASP A 90 26.79 19.77 24.53
N LEU A 91 26.26 20.70 25.34
CA LEU A 91 27.04 21.47 26.31
C LEU A 91 27.81 20.58 27.32
N ASP A 92 27.20 19.47 27.75
CA ASP A 92 27.81 18.58 28.75
C ASP A 92 28.90 17.71 28.12
N LEU A 93 28.70 17.25 26.88
CA LEU A 93 29.70 16.54 26.10
C LEU A 93 30.89 17.44 25.73
N ASP A 94 30.64 18.70 25.38
CA ASP A 94 31.70 19.67 25.07
C ASP A 94 32.56 19.97 26.30
N ARG A 95 31.92 20.12 27.48
CA ARG A 95 32.64 20.25 28.76
C ARG A 95 33.49 19.01 29.06
N ALA A 96 32.95 17.81 28.87
CA ALA A 96 33.71 16.57 29.08
C ALA A 96 34.92 16.48 28.13
N LYS A 97 34.75 16.86 26.85
CA LYS A 97 35.84 16.92 25.86
C LYS A 97 36.92 17.93 26.23
N ALA A 98 36.54 19.07 26.81
CA ALA A 98 37.49 20.09 27.28
C ALA A 98 38.30 19.63 28.50
N VAL A 99 37.70 18.85 29.41
CA VAL A 99 38.34 18.41 30.66
C VAL A 99 39.17 17.13 30.49
N LEU A 100 38.67 16.14 29.75
CA LEU A 100 39.30 14.82 29.63
C LEU A 100 40.14 14.68 28.35
N GLY A 101 39.97 15.58 27.39
CA GLY A 101 40.59 15.49 26.06
C GLY A 101 39.75 14.66 25.09
N ARG A 102 39.84 15.01 23.80
CA ARG A 102 39.03 14.39 22.73
C ARG A 102 39.38 12.93 22.47
N ASP A 103 40.61 12.53 22.76
CA ASP A 103 41.11 11.17 22.53
C ASP A 103 40.95 10.26 23.75
N HIS A 104 40.33 10.77 24.83
CA HIS A 104 40.02 9.96 26.00
C HIS A 104 39.16 8.76 25.61
N ILE A 105 39.58 7.56 26.01
CA ILE A 105 38.90 6.32 25.62
C ILE A 105 37.82 6.00 26.63
N CYS A 106 36.59 5.84 26.13
CA CYS A 106 35.41 5.54 26.94
C CYS A 106 34.92 4.12 26.66
N ASN A 107 34.55 3.38 27.71
CA ASN A 107 33.82 2.13 27.55
C ASN A 107 32.35 2.43 27.29
N VAL A 108 31.79 1.81 26.24
CA VAL A 108 30.40 2.03 25.84
C VAL A 108 29.67 0.71 25.61
N ARG A 109 28.44 0.63 26.09
CA ARG A 109 27.47 -0.42 25.75
C ARG A 109 26.70 0.03 24.52
N LEU A 110 26.82 -0.73 23.44
CA LEU A 110 26.18 -0.45 22.17
C LEU A 110 24.72 -0.92 22.20
N TYR A 111 23.78 0.01 22.00
CA TYR A 111 22.38 -0.31 21.78
C TYR A 111 22.00 0.02 20.34
N CYS A 112 21.77 -0.98 19.50
CA CYS A 112 21.29 -0.77 18.13
C CYS A 112 19.77 -0.56 18.14
N ILE A 113 19.36 0.64 18.55
CA ILE A 113 17.97 1.07 18.53
C ILE A 113 17.72 1.72 17.17
N PRO A 114 16.78 1.21 16.37
CA PRO A 114 16.37 1.88 15.14
C PRO A 114 15.91 3.28 15.50
N VAL A 115 16.24 4.27 14.67
CA VAL A 115 15.75 5.64 14.85
C VAL A 115 14.24 5.54 15.00
N GLN A 116 13.73 5.87 16.20
CA GLN A 116 12.30 5.80 16.41
C GLN A 116 11.70 6.94 15.59
N PRO A 117 10.84 6.65 14.62
CA PRO A 117 10.18 7.73 13.90
C PRO A 117 9.39 8.54 14.92
N ARG A 118 9.37 9.87 14.76
CA ARG A 118 8.58 10.79 15.61
C ARG A 118 7.11 10.34 15.74
N LYS A 119 6.63 9.56 14.78
CA LYS A 119 5.35 8.87 14.80
C LYS A 119 5.49 7.43 14.35
N ILE A 120 5.05 6.48 15.17
CA ILE A 120 5.05 5.06 14.83
C ILE A 120 3.92 4.80 13.82
N CYS A 121 4.27 4.74 12.53
CA CYS A 121 3.38 4.33 11.45
C CYS A 121 3.46 2.81 11.21
N ASP A 122 2.48 2.25 10.49
CA ASP A 122 2.43 0.81 10.21
C ASP A 122 3.66 0.34 9.41
N GLY A 123 4.15 1.17 8.48
CA GLY A 123 5.33 0.86 7.67
C GLY A 123 6.62 0.80 8.48
N ALA A 124 6.84 1.76 9.38
CA ALA A 124 7.98 1.72 10.28
C ALA A 124 7.97 0.46 11.15
N VAL A 125 6.80 0.03 11.65
CA VAL A 125 6.71 -1.25 12.37
C VAL A 125 7.07 -2.40 11.45
N PHE A 126 6.48 -2.46 10.25
CA PHE A 126 6.77 -3.53 9.28
C PHE A 126 8.27 -3.63 8.97
N GLN A 127 8.93 -2.52 8.61
CA GLN A 127 10.36 -2.49 8.29
C GLN A 127 11.22 -3.01 9.44
N ASN A 128 10.93 -2.57 10.68
CA ASN A 128 11.67 -3.00 11.85
C ASN A 128 11.45 -4.49 12.14
N VAL A 129 10.21 -4.97 12.04
CA VAL A 129 9.89 -6.40 12.17
C VAL A 129 10.65 -7.22 11.13
N ARG A 130 10.61 -6.82 9.85
CA ARG A 130 11.34 -7.53 8.78
C ARG A 130 12.84 -7.50 9.00
N TYR A 131 13.42 -6.35 9.36
CA TYR A 131 14.84 -6.21 9.66
C TYR A 131 15.31 -7.17 10.75
N TYR A 132 14.58 -7.25 11.87
CA TYR A 132 14.92 -8.16 12.97
C TYR A 132 14.57 -9.64 12.70
N MET A 133 13.78 -9.93 11.67
CA MET A 133 13.43 -11.31 11.25
C MET A 133 14.28 -11.85 10.09
N ALA A 134 14.83 -10.99 9.22
CA ALA A 134 15.42 -11.38 7.93
C ALA A 134 16.91 -11.78 7.99
N GLY A 135 17.62 -11.52 9.09
CA GLY A 135 19.02 -11.92 9.24
C GLY A 135 19.19 -13.42 9.53
N SER A 136 20.41 -13.93 9.33
CA SER A 136 20.91 -15.22 9.87
C SER A 136 20.79 -15.35 11.41
N TRP A 137 20.35 -14.26 12.05
CA TRP A 137 20.13 -13.97 13.46
C TRP A 137 18.89 -14.61 14.11
N LYS A 138 18.37 -15.69 13.52
CA LYS A 138 17.05 -16.28 13.86
C LYS A 138 16.85 -16.64 15.34
N LYS A 139 17.90 -16.71 16.17
CA LYS A 139 17.79 -17.17 17.57
C LYS A 139 17.69 -16.11 18.67
N ASN A 140 17.89 -14.80 18.42
CA ASN A 140 17.95 -13.86 19.56
C ASN A 140 17.24 -12.50 19.41
N ARG A 141 16.68 -12.16 18.25
CA ARG A 141 16.02 -10.85 18.02
C ARG A 141 14.52 -10.95 17.71
N VAL A 142 13.94 -12.15 17.77
CA VAL A 142 12.48 -12.35 17.67
C VAL A 142 11.75 -11.57 18.77
N SER A 143 12.32 -11.46 19.96
CA SER A 143 11.79 -10.64 21.06
C SER A 143 11.73 -9.14 20.71
N VAL A 144 12.69 -8.65 19.93
CA VAL A 144 12.72 -7.26 19.45
C VAL A 144 11.69 -7.05 18.35
N ALA A 145 11.61 -7.97 17.40
CA ALA A 145 10.56 -7.97 16.38
C ALA A 145 9.16 -8.02 17.03
N GLN A 146 8.98 -8.85 18.07
CA GLN A 146 7.74 -8.94 18.83
C GLN A 146 7.42 -7.62 19.55
N ALA A 147 8.40 -6.95 20.15
CA ALA A 147 8.18 -5.64 20.75
C ALA A 147 7.75 -4.58 19.73
N TRP A 148 8.25 -4.64 18.49
CA TRP A 148 7.76 -3.80 17.40
C TRP A 148 6.33 -4.18 16.99
N MET A 149 6.02 -5.48 16.88
CA MET A 149 4.65 -5.97 16.64
C MET A 149 3.67 -5.47 17.70
N ASP A 150 4.07 -5.45 18.97
CA ASP A 150 3.21 -5.06 20.10
C ASP A 150 2.84 -3.58 20.10
N LYS A 151 3.54 -2.75 19.32
CA LYS A 151 3.13 -1.35 19.04
C LYS A 151 1.88 -1.26 18.15
N LEU A 152 1.51 -2.34 17.45
CA LEU A 152 0.30 -2.40 16.62
C LEU A 152 -0.93 -2.80 17.46
N SER A 153 -2.10 -2.33 17.03
CA SER A 153 -3.37 -2.84 17.59
C SER A 153 -3.51 -4.36 17.37
N GLY A 154 -4.28 -5.02 18.22
CA GLY A 154 -4.53 -6.46 18.10
C GLY A 154 -5.09 -6.88 16.73
N SER A 155 -5.91 -6.03 16.10
CA SER A 155 -6.41 -6.27 14.74
C SER A 155 -5.28 -6.22 13.70
N LYS A 156 -4.42 -5.21 13.74
CA LYS A 156 -3.28 -5.07 12.82
C LYS A 156 -2.26 -6.20 12.99
N ARG A 157 -1.99 -6.65 14.22
CA ARG A 157 -1.14 -7.82 14.46
C ARG A 157 -1.68 -9.09 13.81
N LYS A 158 -3.00 -9.35 13.93
CA LYS A 158 -3.64 -10.48 13.26
C LYS A 158 -3.54 -10.39 11.74
N ILE A 159 -3.75 -9.19 11.19
CA ILE A 159 -3.63 -8.96 9.74
C ILE A 159 -2.21 -9.22 9.25
N LEU A 160 -1.20 -8.71 9.96
CA LEU A 160 0.19 -8.96 9.64
C LEU A 160 0.55 -10.45 9.76
N GLY A 161 -0.01 -11.13 10.77
CA GLY A 161 0.03 -12.60 10.89
C GLY A 161 -0.55 -13.34 9.68
N SER A 162 -1.67 -12.84 9.13
CA SER A 162 -2.24 -13.38 7.89
C SER A 162 -1.37 -13.08 6.67
N LEU A 163 -0.77 -11.90 6.62
CA LEU A 163 0.09 -11.47 5.52
C LEU A 163 1.34 -12.37 5.39
N TRP A 164 1.92 -12.81 6.52
CA TRP A 164 3.05 -13.75 6.53
C TRP A 164 2.74 -15.11 5.89
N LYS A 165 1.48 -15.49 5.76
CA LYS A 165 1.07 -16.73 5.07
C LYS A 165 1.13 -16.60 3.54
N HIS A 166 1.44 -15.42 3.03
CA HIS A 166 1.60 -15.14 1.60
C HIS A 166 3.07 -14.76 1.30
N PRO A 167 3.97 -15.75 1.21
CA PRO A 167 5.40 -15.49 1.06
C PRO A 167 5.75 -14.65 -0.16
N ASP A 168 5.04 -14.81 -1.28
CA ASP A 168 5.29 -14.05 -2.51
C ASP A 168 4.95 -12.56 -2.37
N ILE A 169 3.87 -12.25 -1.63
CA ILE A 169 3.52 -10.86 -1.30
C ILE A 169 4.59 -10.28 -0.37
N ILE A 170 5.01 -11.03 0.65
CA ILE A 170 6.08 -10.59 1.55
C ILE A 170 7.38 -10.37 0.79
N ALA A 171 7.75 -11.23 -0.16
CA ALA A 171 8.94 -11.05 -0.98
C ALA A 171 8.87 -9.76 -1.83
N ALA A 172 7.71 -9.48 -2.43
CA ALA A 172 7.49 -8.22 -3.16
C ALA A 172 7.62 -7.00 -2.25
N MET A 173 7.04 -7.05 -1.04
CA MET A 173 7.16 -6.01 -0.02
C MET A 173 8.60 -5.85 0.50
N ASP A 174 9.31 -6.95 0.75
CA ASP A 174 10.70 -6.95 1.22
C ASP A 174 11.63 -6.30 0.19
N SER A 175 11.34 -6.48 -1.10
CA SER A 175 12.10 -5.84 -2.18
C SER A 175 12.01 -4.31 -2.18
N MET A 176 11.06 -3.73 -1.43
CA MET A 176 10.87 -2.29 -1.24
C MET A 176 11.55 -1.75 0.04
N LEU A 177 12.19 -2.59 0.86
CA LEU A 177 12.77 -2.16 2.14
C LEU A 177 13.89 -1.11 1.98
N CYS A 178 14.58 -1.09 0.84
CA CYS A 178 15.62 -0.09 0.54
C CYS A 178 15.10 1.32 0.23
N PHE A 179 13.77 1.51 0.13
CA PHE A 179 13.13 2.79 -0.15
C PHE A 179 12.36 3.30 1.09
N PRO A 180 13.03 3.89 2.09
CA PRO A 180 12.43 4.17 3.38
C PRO A 180 11.22 5.11 3.30
N GLY A 181 11.24 6.13 2.44
CA GLY A 181 10.17 7.13 2.34
C GLY A 181 8.82 6.60 1.88
N TYR A 182 8.78 5.45 1.20
CA TYR A 182 7.51 4.88 0.73
C TYR A 182 6.68 4.28 1.87
N TRP A 183 7.32 3.82 2.94
CA TRP A 183 6.70 3.03 4.00
C TRP A 183 5.69 3.82 4.84
N ASP A 184 5.77 5.15 4.85
CA ASP A 184 4.75 6.00 5.51
C ASP A 184 3.35 5.83 4.92
N GLY A 185 3.24 5.39 3.66
CA GLY A 185 1.96 5.08 3.01
C GLY A 185 1.35 3.73 3.41
N LEU A 186 2.05 2.87 4.17
CA LEU A 186 1.52 1.54 4.51
C LEU A 186 0.34 1.65 5.48
N GLN A 187 -0.77 1.00 5.15
CA GLN A 187 -1.98 0.95 5.96
C GLN A 187 -2.39 -0.51 6.24
N LEU A 188 -1.87 -1.11 7.31
CA LEU A 188 -2.15 -2.51 7.68
C LEU A 188 -3.65 -2.78 7.89
N GLY A 189 -4.42 -1.76 8.28
CA GLY A 189 -5.87 -1.88 8.46
C GLY A 189 -6.67 -2.30 7.21
N ASN A 190 -6.14 -2.05 6.00
CA ASN A 190 -6.83 -2.43 4.75
C ASN A 190 -6.54 -3.86 4.31
N TRP A 191 -5.45 -4.47 4.79
CA TRP A 191 -4.92 -5.70 4.21
C TRP A 191 -5.84 -6.92 4.40
N ALA A 192 -6.68 -6.93 5.44
CA ALA A 192 -7.73 -7.95 5.56
C ALA A 192 -8.65 -7.99 4.34
N LYS A 193 -9.04 -6.81 3.82
CA LYS A 193 -9.89 -6.69 2.63
C LYS A 193 -9.11 -7.03 1.36
N HIS A 194 -7.86 -6.58 1.27
CA HIS A 194 -7.00 -6.82 0.12
C HIS A 194 -6.75 -8.32 -0.10
N LEU A 195 -6.43 -9.07 0.96
CA LEU A 195 -6.24 -10.52 0.89
C LEU A 195 -7.56 -11.25 0.60
N ALA A 196 -8.67 -10.78 1.15
CA ALA A 196 -9.99 -11.36 0.89
C ALA A 196 -10.46 -11.18 -0.56
N ALA A 197 -9.82 -10.33 -1.37
CA ALA A 197 -10.15 -10.16 -2.79
C ALA A 197 -9.62 -11.30 -3.69
N ARG A 198 -8.74 -12.19 -3.18
CA ARG A 198 -8.15 -13.33 -3.91
C ARG A 198 -7.51 -12.97 -5.27
N ILE A 199 -6.90 -11.79 -5.34
CA ILE A 199 -6.17 -11.28 -6.51
C ILE A 199 -4.68 -11.05 -6.19
N ASN A 200 -4.08 -11.96 -5.42
CA ASN A 200 -2.68 -11.88 -4.98
C ASN A 200 -1.67 -11.62 -6.11
N PRO A 201 -1.79 -12.22 -7.32
CA PRO A 201 -0.89 -11.90 -8.43
C PRO A 201 -0.91 -10.41 -8.81
N LEU A 202 -2.07 -9.76 -8.75
CA LEU A 202 -2.18 -8.32 -9.06
C LEU A 202 -1.54 -7.46 -7.96
N ILE A 203 -1.70 -7.85 -6.70
CA ILE A 203 -1.01 -7.19 -5.58
C ILE A 203 0.50 -7.21 -5.82
N ILE A 204 1.06 -8.37 -6.16
CA ILE A 204 2.50 -8.53 -6.41
C ILE A 204 2.95 -7.63 -7.56
N ASN A 205 2.24 -7.63 -8.69
CA ASN A 205 2.55 -6.80 -9.85
C ASN A 205 2.61 -5.30 -9.50
N TYR A 206 1.64 -4.81 -8.71
CA TYR A 206 1.62 -3.39 -8.33
C TYR A 206 2.82 -3.03 -7.45
N TRP A 207 3.20 -3.89 -6.51
CA TRP A 207 4.39 -3.66 -5.67
C TRP A 207 5.68 -3.67 -6.49
N VAL A 208 5.79 -4.57 -7.48
CA VAL A 208 6.89 -4.57 -8.45
C VAL A 208 6.89 -3.29 -9.29
N HIS A 209 5.72 -2.79 -9.69
CA HIS A 209 5.59 -1.54 -10.42
C HIS A 209 6.08 -0.34 -9.60
N ILE A 210 5.73 -0.24 -8.31
CA ILE A 210 6.26 0.82 -7.41
C ILE A 210 7.79 0.78 -7.40
N LYS A 211 8.39 -0.41 -7.21
CA LYS A 211 9.84 -0.59 -7.20
C LYS A 211 10.47 -0.13 -8.51
N ASN A 212 9.91 -0.56 -9.64
CA ASN A 212 10.45 -0.26 -10.96
C ASN A 212 10.42 1.24 -11.24
N VAL A 213 9.35 1.94 -10.85
CA VAL A 213 9.29 3.41 -11.01
C VAL A 213 10.29 4.10 -10.09
N ALA A 214 10.42 3.68 -8.83
CA ALA A 214 11.42 4.24 -7.91
C ALA A 214 12.86 4.07 -8.42
N LEU A 215 13.16 2.92 -9.04
CA LEU A 215 14.45 2.67 -9.70
C LEU A 215 14.65 3.54 -10.95
N LYS A 216 13.61 3.71 -11.78
CA LYS A 216 13.68 4.60 -12.97
C LYS A 216 13.97 6.04 -12.58
N ILE A 217 13.32 6.56 -11.53
CA ILE A 217 13.58 7.91 -11.01
C ILE A 217 15.06 8.08 -10.65
N MET A 218 15.65 7.08 -10.00
CA MET A 218 17.03 7.11 -9.53
C MET A 218 18.04 6.45 -10.48
N ALA A 219 17.68 6.24 -11.75
CA ALA A 219 18.55 5.59 -12.72
C ALA A 219 19.87 6.38 -12.88
N GLY A 220 21.00 5.69 -12.67
CA GLY A 220 22.35 6.28 -12.63
C GLY A 220 22.77 6.82 -11.26
N HIS A 221 21.91 6.69 -10.24
CA HIS A 221 22.12 7.16 -8.88
C HIS A 221 21.57 6.15 -7.84
N GLU A 222 21.78 4.86 -8.08
CA GLU A 222 21.28 3.75 -7.25
C GLU A 222 21.90 3.75 -5.84
N ASP A 223 23.05 4.39 -5.64
CA ASP A 223 23.65 4.61 -4.32
C ASP A 223 22.80 5.54 -3.42
N LYS A 224 21.90 6.32 -4.02
CA LYS A 224 21.10 7.36 -3.36
C LYS A 224 19.64 6.94 -3.11
N LEU A 225 19.25 5.69 -3.35
CA LEU A 225 17.86 5.23 -3.14
C LEU A 225 17.32 5.52 -1.72
N HIS A 226 18.21 5.52 -0.72
CA HIS A 226 17.89 5.84 0.67
C HIS A 226 17.45 7.30 0.89
N LEU A 227 17.67 8.19 -0.09
CA LEU A 227 17.28 9.61 -0.03
C LEU A 227 15.82 9.85 -0.43
N PHE A 228 15.10 8.82 -0.89
CA PHE A 228 13.64 8.87 -0.93
C PHE A 228 13.10 8.98 0.49
N ASN A 229 12.85 10.21 0.93
CA ASN A 229 12.18 10.49 2.19
C ASN A 229 10.66 10.59 1.99
N ALA A 230 9.92 10.52 3.10
CA ALA A 230 8.45 10.53 3.06
C ALA A 230 7.89 11.79 2.39
N ASN A 231 8.53 12.95 2.59
CA ASN A 231 8.10 14.21 1.98
C ASN A 231 8.23 14.17 0.45
N THR A 232 9.36 13.67 -0.06
CA THR A 232 9.63 13.51 -1.50
C THR A 232 8.59 12.59 -2.13
N VAL A 233 8.30 11.44 -1.50
CA VAL A 233 7.27 10.52 -1.99
C VAL A 233 5.89 11.15 -1.96
N ALA A 234 5.53 11.87 -0.88
CA ALA A 234 4.24 12.52 -0.73
C ALA A 234 4.00 13.63 -1.76
N ILE A 235 5.06 14.36 -2.13
CA ILE A 235 5.02 15.37 -3.18
C ILE A 235 4.87 14.73 -4.56
N LEU A 236 5.63 13.66 -4.84
CA LEU A 236 5.68 13.06 -6.19
C LEU A 236 4.49 12.16 -6.52
N GLN A 237 3.95 11.42 -5.55
CA GLN A 237 2.86 10.46 -5.80
C GLN A 237 1.65 11.14 -6.47
N TYR A 238 0.93 10.40 -7.32
CA TYR A 238 -0.22 10.86 -8.13
C TYR A 238 0.08 11.79 -9.31
N ARG A 239 1.32 12.27 -9.44
CA ARG A 239 1.71 13.17 -10.54
C ARG A 239 2.03 12.37 -11.79
N ALA A 240 1.68 12.91 -12.94
CA ALA A 240 1.93 12.30 -14.24
C ALA A 240 2.60 13.31 -15.20
N PRO A 241 3.90 13.60 -15.02
CA PRO A 241 4.56 14.72 -15.68
C PRO A 241 4.71 14.59 -17.21
N SER A 242 4.61 13.38 -17.76
CA SER A 242 4.69 13.19 -19.22
C SER A 242 3.50 13.79 -19.96
N TRP A 243 2.28 13.64 -19.41
CA TRP A 243 1.04 14.05 -20.06
C TRP A 243 0.21 15.10 -19.28
N ASN A 244 0.66 15.51 -18.08
CA ASN A 244 0.06 16.61 -17.33
C ASN A 244 1.06 17.78 -17.21
N SER A 245 0.77 18.88 -17.93
CA SER A 245 1.64 20.06 -17.98
C SER A 245 1.75 20.77 -16.62
N GLN A 246 0.70 20.76 -15.80
CA GLN A 246 0.71 21.33 -14.46
C GLN A 246 1.64 20.55 -13.53
N ASP A 247 1.58 19.21 -13.56
CA ASP A 247 2.49 18.37 -12.77
C ASP A 247 3.95 18.58 -13.20
N ARG A 248 4.20 18.65 -14.50
CA ARG A 248 5.53 18.93 -15.06
C ARG A 248 6.06 20.26 -14.52
N ALA A 249 5.27 21.33 -14.62
CA ALA A 249 5.67 22.66 -14.15
C ALA A 249 5.95 22.67 -12.65
N GLN A 250 5.03 22.11 -11.84
CA GLN A 250 5.21 22.03 -10.39
C GLN A 250 6.46 21.22 -10.01
N ILE A 251 6.76 20.12 -10.70
CA ILE A 251 7.98 19.35 -10.46
C ILE A 251 9.23 20.18 -10.79
N CYS A 252 9.24 20.92 -11.91
CA CYS A 252 10.35 21.81 -12.25
C CYS A 252 10.59 22.84 -11.14
N ASP A 253 9.55 23.54 -10.70
CA ASP A 253 9.63 24.57 -9.66
C ASP A 253 10.19 24.00 -8.34
N LEU A 254 9.74 22.80 -7.95
CA LEU A 254 10.18 22.09 -6.74
C LEU A 254 11.62 21.55 -6.81
N PHE A 255 12.18 21.44 -8.02
CA PHE A 255 13.61 21.16 -8.19
C PHE A 255 14.45 22.43 -8.10
N GLU A 256 13.93 23.55 -8.62
CA GLU A 256 14.58 24.86 -8.61
C GLU A 256 14.68 25.45 -7.21
N ASP A 257 13.62 25.33 -6.39
CA ASP A 257 13.58 25.82 -5.02
C ASP A 257 14.34 24.92 -4.00
N GLY A 258 14.77 23.73 -4.43
CA GLY A 258 15.50 22.76 -3.60
C GLY A 258 14.62 21.86 -2.71
N THR A 259 13.29 21.92 -2.83
CA THR A 259 12.34 21.14 -2.02
C THR A 259 12.42 19.64 -2.32
N LEU A 260 12.56 19.26 -3.59
CA LEU A 260 12.74 17.87 -3.99
C LEU A 260 14.21 17.43 -3.85
N PHE A 261 14.41 16.26 -3.24
CA PHE A 261 15.72 15.65 -2.99
C PHE A 261 16.77 16.60 -2.36
N PRO A 262 16.50 17.24 -1.21
CA PRO A 262 17.42 18.22 -0.61
C PRO A 262 18.77 17.60 -0.21
N GLY A 263 18.82 16.28 0.01
CA GLY A 263 20.07 15.55 0.30
C GLY A 263 20.99 15.34 -0.91
N ILE A 264 20.57 15.70 -2.13
CA ILE A 264 21.37 15.57 -3.36
C ILE A 264 21.90 16.94 -3.73
N LEU A 265 23.19 17.17 -3.44
CA LEU A 265 23.85 18.46 -3.64
C LEU A 265 24.42 18.66 -5.05
N SER A 266 24.74 17.57 -5.76
CA SER A 266 25.31 17.66 -7.11
C SER A 266 24.26 18.13 -8.11
N LYS A 267 24.51 19.26 -8.77
CA LYS A 267 23.61 19.83 -9.78
C LYS A 267 23.35 18.85 -10.94
N SER A 268 24.38 18.20 -11.47
CA SER A 268 24.22 17.22 -12.56
C SER A 268 23.36 16.03 -12.15
N ALA A 269 23.49 15.57 -10.90
CA ALA A 269 22.65 14.48 -10.39
C ALA A 269 21.20 14.92 -10.20
N ARG A 270 20.97 16.16 -9.71
CA ARG A 270 19.63 16.73 -9.58
C ARG A 270 18.96 16.87 -10.95
N ASP A 271 19.67 17.41 -11.93
CA ASP A 271 19.16 17.57 -13.30
C ASP A 271 18.79 16.20 -13.90
N ARG A 272 19.66 15.19 -13.75
CA ARG A 272 19.37 13.85 -14.24
C ARG A 272 18.14 13.22 -13.59
N ILE A 273 17.98 13.35 -12.27
CA ILE A 273 16.81 12.80 -11.55
C ILE A 273 15.53 13.54 -11.95
N LYS A 274 15.61 14.86 -12.14
CA LYS A 274 14.49 15.66 -12.66
C LYS A 274 14.06 15.14 -14.04
N ASP A 275 15.00 14.98 -14.97
CA ASP A 275 14.71 14.48 -16.31
C ASP A 275 14.08 13.08 -16.26
N ASN A 276 14.64 12.16 -15.46
CA ASN A 276 14.09 10.82 -15.25
C ASN A 276 12.62 10.87 -14.77
N ILE A 277 12.28 11.80 -13.87
CA ILE A 277 10.90 11.98 -13.38
C ILE A 277 10.01 12.51 -14.50
N LEU A 278 10.46 13.53 -15.23
CA LEU A 278 9.68 14.17 -16.30
C LEU A 278 9.42 13.25 -17.50
N GLU A 279 10.25 12.24 -17.69
CA GLU A 279 10.14 11.21 -18.73
C GLU A 279 9.24 10.03 -18.32
N LEU A 280 8.75 9.97 -17.08
CA LEU A 280 7.90 8.85 -16.64
C LEU A 280 6.58 8.81 -17.42
N PRO A 281 6.24 7.68 -18.07
CA PRO A 281 5.05 7.58 -18.91
C PRO A 281 3.74 7.55 -18.09
N ASP A 282 3.81 7.01 -16.89
CA ASP A 282 2.65 6.75 -16.03
C ASP A 282 2.66 7.68 -14.81
N SER A 283 1.51 7.80 -14.14
CA SER A 283 1.43 8.43 -12.82
C SER A 283 2.39 7.78 -11.82
N ILE A 284 3.09 8.61 -11.05
CA ILE A 284 4.08 8.16 -10.06
C ILE A 284 3.37 7.36 -8.94
N PRO A 285 3.66 6.06 -8.78
CA PRO A 285 3.01 5.20 -7.81
C PRO A 285 3.72 5.28 -6.44
N SER A 286 2.97 4.93 -5.40
CA SER A 286 3.44 4.74 -4.02
C SER A 286 2.61 3.68 -3.30
N ILE A 287 3.01 3.29 -2.08
CA ILE A 287 2.23 2.38 -1.24
C ILE A 287 0.84 2.97 -0.92
N GLN A 288 0.75 4.30 -0.79
CA GLN A 288 -0.54 4.98 -0.62
C GLN A 288 -1.42 4.82 -1.87
N THR A 289 -0.87 5.08 -3.06
CA THR A 289 -1.62 4.89 -4.32
C THR A 289 -2.09 3.44 -4.50
N PHE A 290 -1.26 2.47 -4.10
CA PHE A 290 -1.63 1.05 -4.09
C PHE A 290 -2.88 0.81 -3.25
N HIS A 291 -2.97 1.37 -2.05
CA HIS A 291 -4.15 1.19 -1.20
C HIS A 291 -5.43 1.75 -1.84
N GLU A 292 -5.35 2.90 -2.49
CA GLU A 292 -6.50 3.53 -3.16
C GLU A 292 -6.91 2.75 -4.42
N ASN A 293 -5.95 2.43 -5.27
CA ASN A 293 -6.16 1.69 -6.50
C ASN A 293 -6.65 0.27 -6.22
N MET A 294 -6.15 -0.37 -5.15
CA MET A 294 -6.60 -1.69 -4.71
C MET A 294 -8.05 -1.65 -4.21
N ARG A 295 -8.49 -0.58 -3.53
CA ARG A 295 -9.90 -0.43 -3.13
C ARG A 295 -10.82 -0.37 -4.35
N TYR A 296 -10.42 0.34 -5.39
CA TYR A 296 -11.17 0.41 -6.64
C TYR A 296 -11.20 -0.94 -7.35
N LEU A 297 -10.04 -1.58 -7.53
CA LEU A 297 -9.95 -2.88 -8.19
C LEU A 297 -10.71 -3.98 -7.46
N THR A 298 -10.75 -3.93 -6.11
CA THR A 298 -11.52 -4.87 -5.29
C THR A 298 -13.02 -4.84 -5.62
N ILE A 299 -13.56 -3.71 -6.09
CA ILE A 299 -14.96 -3.61 -6.51
C ILE A 299 -15.21 -4.55 -7.71
N GLY A 300 -14.38 -4.42 -8.75
CA GLY A 300 -14.44 -5.30 -9.92
C GLY A 300 -14.23 -6.76 -9.55
N ALA A 301 -13.22 -7.06 -8.73
CA ALA A 301 -12.95 -8.42 -8.26
C ALA A 301 -14.15 -9.03 -7.52
N LYS A 302 -14.81 -8.26 -6.63
CA LYS A 302 -15.97 -8.74 -5.86
C LYS A 302 -17.22 -8.93 -6.73
N ILE A 303 -17.40 -8.11 -7.76
CA ILE A 303 -18.47 -8.31 -8.76
C ILE A 303 -18.23 -9.62 -9.50
N LEU A 304 -17.03 -9.82 -10.04
CA LEU A 304 -16.67 -11.03 -10.78
C LEU A 304 -16.76 -12.28 -9.91
N GLU A 305 -16.22 -12.25 -8.69
CA GLU A 305 -16.31 -13.35 -7.71
C GLU A 305 -17.78 -13.71 -7.39
N LYS A 306 -18.64 -12.71 -7.19
CA LYS A 306 -20.02 -12.94 -6.76
C LYS A 306 -20.93 -13.42 -7.89
N HIS A 307 -20.74 -12.90 -9.10
CA HIS A 307 -21.70 -13.03 -10.19
C HIS A 307 -21.23 -13.90 -11.36
N ILE A 308 -19.91 -14.05 -11.53
CA ILE A 308 -19.32 -14.66 -12.73
C ILE A 308 -18.56 -15.93 -12.38
N GLU A 309 -17.68 -15.88 -11.39
CA GLU A 309 -16.80 -16.99 -11.05
C GLU A 309 -17.59 -18.24 -10.70
N ASN A 310 -17.31 -19.34 -11.40
CA ASN A 310 -17.87 -20.64 -11.08
C ASN A 310 -16.91 -21.37 -10.14
N ARG A 311 -17.10 -21.19 -8.83
CA ARG A 311 -16.25 -21.85 -7.84
C ARG A 311 -16.61 -23.34 -7.79
N PRO A 312 -15.65 -24.26 -7.98
CA PRO A 312 -15.91 -25.68 -7.72
C PRO A 312 -16.35 -25.83 -6.26
N SER A 313 -17.40 -26.61 -6.01
CA SER A 313 -17.85 -26.88 -4.64
C SER A 313 -16.66 -27.39 -3.84
N GLU A 314 -16.41 -26.81 -2.67
CA GLU A 314 -15.27 -27.11 -1.81
C GLU A 314 -14.98 -28.62 -1.82
N SER A 315 -13.85 -29.02 -2.41
CA SER A 315 -13.42 -30.41 -2.32
C SER A 315 -13.28 -30.73 -0.83
N ARG A 316 -13.83 -31.87 -0.44
CA ARG A 316 -13.85 -32.42 0.91
C ARG A 316 -12.52 -32.18 1.61
N ALA A 317 -12.61 -31.92 2.91
CA ALA A 317 -11.54 -31.53 3.85
C ALA A 317 -10.34 -32.50 3.97
N ASP A 318 -10.15 -33.42 3.03
CA ASP A 318 -9.19 -34.53 3.08
C ASP A 318 -8.01 -34.34 2.11
N THR A 319 -7.88 -33.20 1.43
CA THR A 319 -6.73 -32.92 0.55
C THR A 319 -5.70 -32.03 1.27
N ILE A 320 -4.43 -32.45 1.25
CA ILE A 320 -3.30 -31.74 1.88
C ILE A 320 -2.97 -30.43 1.15
N GLU A 321 -3.40 -30.27 -0.10
CA GLU A 321 -3.23 -29.03 -0.86
C GLU A 321 -4.15 -27.93 -0.31
N PRO A 322 -3.61 -26.86 0.29
CA PRO A 322 -4.39 -25.63 0.38
C PRO A 322 -4.51 -25.13 -1.06
N MET A 323 -5.65 -24.64 -1.50
CA MET A 323 -5.85 -23.19 -1.50
C MET A 323 -7.15 -22.92 -2.25
N CYS A 324 -7.91 -21.94 -1.78
CA CYS A 324 -8.80 -21.23 -2.69
C CYS A 324 -7.95 -20.71 -3.86
N SER A 325 -8.14 -21.27 -5.07
CA SER A 325 -7.54 -20.76 -6.30
C SER A 325 -7.81 -19.26 -6.42
N SER A 326 -6.91 -18.52 -7.09
CA SER A 326 -7.14 -17.09 -7.27
C SER A 326 -8.34 -16.84 -8.19
N LEU A 327 -9.01 -15.70 -8.03
CA LEU A 327 -10.12 -15.31 -8.92
C LEU A 327 -9.68 -15.35 -10.39
N ILE A 328 -8.45 -14.91 -10.67
CA ILE A 328 -7.90 -14.86 -12.02
C ILE A 328 -7.68 -16.25 -12.59
N GLU A 329 -7.15 -17.19 -11.81
CA GLU A 329 -7.00 -18.59 -12.26
C GLU A 329 -8.35 -19.21 -12.62
N ASN A 330 -9.38 -18.96 -11.81
CA ASN A 330 -10.70 -19.52 -12.10
C ASN A 330 -11.32 -18.89 -13.34
N LEU A 331 -11.22 -17.58 -13.52
CA LEU A 331 -11.67 -16.93 -14.76
C LEU A 331 -10.93 -17.45 -15.99
N LYS A 332 -9.62 -17.68 -15.89
CA LYS A 332 -8.82 -18.24 -16.99
C LYS A 332 -9.19 -19.69 -17.33
N LYS A 333 -9.62 -20.50 -16.36
CA LYS A 333 -10.10 -21.87 -16.59
C LYS A 333 -11.41 -21.90 -17.38
N ASP A 334 -12.27 -20.90 -17.16
CA ASP A 334 -13.56 -20.77 -17.84
C ASP A 334 -13.45 -20.09 -19.22
N TRP A 335 -12.25 -19.68 -19.64
CA TRP A 335 -12.01 -18.94 -20.87
C TRP A 335 -11.55 -19.85 -22.02
N ASN A 336 -12.05 -19.60 -23.22
CA ASN A 336 -11.66 -20.28 -24.45
C ASN A 336 -11.46 -19.28 -25.59
N SER A 337 -10.40 -19.47 -26.38
CA SER A 337 -10.03 -18.56 -27.47
C SER A 337 -10.96 -18.63 -28.69
N ARG A 338 -11.67 -19.75 -28.90
CA ARG A 338 -12.49 -19.93 -30.12
C ARG A 338 -13.67 -18.95 -30.11
N GLY A 339 -13.69 -18.05 -31.09
CA GLY A 339 -14.73 -17.04 -31.24
C GLY A 339 -14.67 -15.92 -30.22
N ALA A 340 -13.58 -15.82 -29.44
CA ALA A 340 -13.40 -14.72 -28.51
C ALA A 340 -13.20 -13.41 -29.28
N SER A 341 -14.04 -12.43 -28.95
CA SER A 341 -14.03 -11.10 -29.52
C SER A 341 -13.51 -10.08 -28.49
N MET A 342 -13.40 -8.82 -28.88
CA MET A 342 -12.99 -7.71 -28.02
C MET A 342 -14.08 -6.64 -28.00
N GLU A 343 -14.39 -6.13 -26.81
CA GLU A 343 -15.38 -5.08 -26.64
C GLU A 343 -14.76 -3.71 -26.98
N VAL A 344 -15.40 -2.97 -27.87
CA VAL A 344 -14.96 -1.62 -28.31
C VAL A 344 -15.96 -0.52 -27.93
N GLY A 345 -17.14 -0.92 -27.49
CA GLY A 345 -18.25 -0.05 -27.12
C GLY A 345 -19.34 -0.89 -26.45
N HIS A 346 -20.36 -0.25 -25.88
CA HIS A 346 -21.43 -0.96 -25.19
C HIS A 346 -22.14 -1.97 -26.10
N GLY A 347 -21.93 -3.26 -25.86
CA GLY A 347 -22.50 -4.34 -26.67
C GLY A 347 -21.93 -4.41 -28.10
N ARG A 348 -20.82 -3.72 -28.37
CA ARG A 348 -20.15 -3.68 -29.66
C ARG A 348 -18.85 -4.47 -29.57
N MET A 349 -18.77 -5.53 -30.35
CA MET A 349 -17.66 -6.48 -30.34
C MET A 349 -16.96 -6.51 -31.69
N ILE A 350 -15.64 -6.63 -31.69
CA ILE A 350 -14.84 -6.86 -32.90
C ILE A 350 -14.09 -8.18 -32.81
N GLN A 351 -13.93 -8.84 -33.96
CA GLN A 351 -13.18 -10.11 -34.03
C GLN A 351 -11.67 -9.86 -33.95
N VAL A 352 -11.00 -10.75 -33.23
CA VAL A 352 -9.56 -10.66 -32.92
C VAL A 352 -8.89 -11.96 -33.39
N ASN A 353 -7.72 -11.85 -34.01
CA ASN A 353 -7.03 -13.02 -34.55
C ASN A 353 -6.36 -13.85 -33.45
N GLU A 354 -5.75 -13.16 -32.48
CA GLU A 354 -4.97 -13.77 -31.41
C GLU A 354 -5.47 -13.31 -30.03
N PRO A 355 -6.71 -13.67 -29.65
CA PRO A 355 -7.23 -13.31 -28.35
C PRO A 355 -6.43 -14.03 -27.25
N THR A 356 -6.13 -13.32 -26.16
CA THR A 356 -5.40 -13.87 -25.01
C THR A 356 -6.28 -13.88 -23.77
N ALA A 357 -6.09 -14.88 -22.92
CA ALA A 357 -6.80 -14.97 -21.64
C ALA A 357 -6.52 -13.76 -20.74
N ASP A 358 -5.29 -13.22 -20.78
CA ASP A 358 -4.93 -12.02 -20.01
C ASP A 358 -5.72 -10.79 -20.49
N ALA A 359 -5.81 -10.54 -21.80
CA ALA A 359 -6.61 -9.44 -22.33
C ALA A 359 -8.11 -9.62 -22.02
N ALA A 360 -8.63 -10.85 -22.12
CA ALA A 360 -10.02 -11.15 -21.78
C ALA A 360 -10.32 -10.90 -20.29
N VAL A 361 -9.40 -11.27 -19.38
CA VAL A 361 -9.55 -11.00 -17.93
C VAL A 361 -9.51 -9.51 -17.65
N ILE A 362 -8.62 -8.75 -18.30
CA ILE A 362 -8.59 -7.28 -18.14
C ILE A 362 -9.91 -6.67 -18.63
N GLN A 363 -10.44 -7.13 -19.76
CA GLN A 363 -11.76 -6.71 -20.26
C GLN A 363 -12.90 -7.06 -19.31
N ALA A 364 -12.85 -8.22 -18.65
CA ALA A 364 -13.81 -8.59 -17.61
C ALA A 364 -13.77 -7.62 -16.42
N PHE A 365 -12.57 -7.24 -15.96
CA PHE A 365 -12.40 -6.22 -14.93
C PHE A 365 -12.89 -4.85 -15.39
N LEU A 366 -12.58 -4.43 -16.61
CA LEU A 366 -13.08 -3.19 -17.20
C LEU A 366 -14.60 -3.15 -17.20
N ALA A 367 -15.27 -4.17 -17.74
CA ALA A 367 -16.73 -4.23 -17.77
C ALA A 367 -17.34 -4.20 -16.34
N ALA A 368 -16.77 -4.97 -15.41
CA ALA A 368 -17.23 -4.96 -14.01
C ALA A 368 -17.05 -3.60 -13.33
N LEU A 369 -15.91 -2.92 -13.56
CA LEU A 369 -15.63 -1.57 -13.06
C LEU A 369 -16.41 -0.48 -13.81
N ARG A 370 -16.81 -0.70 -15.05
CA ARG A 370 -17.65 0.24 -15.81
C ARG A 370 -19.08 0.26 -15.27
N TYR A 371 -19.57 -0.89 -14.82
CA TYR A 371 -20.95 -1.07 -14.34
C TYR A 371 -21.07 -1.17 -12.82
N PHE A 372 -20.01 -0.89 -12.06
CA PHE A 372 -20.00 -1.19 -10.62
C PHE A 372 -21.16 -0.62 -9.79
N PRO A 373 -21.68 0.60 -10.05
CA PRO A 373 -22.81 1.13 -9.29
C PRO A 373 -24.10 0.34 -9.50
N TYR A 374 -24.20 -0.39 -10.61
CA TYR A 374 -25.36 -1.22 -10.94
C TYR A 374 -25.20 -2.69 -10.58
N LEU A 375 -24.00 -3.09 -10.15
CA LEU A 375 -23.65 -4.48 -9.85
C LEU A 375 -23.19 -4.68 -8.40
N SER A 376 -23.09 -3.60 -7.62
CA SER A 376 -22.57 -3.61 -6.26
C SER A 376 -23.20 -2.48 -5.42
N PRO A 377 -23.08 -2.53 -4.08
CA PRO A 377 -23.53 -1.42 -3.21
C PRO A 377 -22.60 -0.20 -3.26
N GLU A 378 -21.49 -0.28 -4.00
CA GLU A 378 -20.54 0.82 -4.11
C GLU A 378 -21.04 1.88 -5.07
N ALA A 379 -20.93 3.15 -4.69
CA ALA A 379 -21.21 4.31 -5.54
C ALA A 379 -19.92 5.06 -5.92
N PRO A 380 -19.89 5.80 -7.04
CA PRO A 380 -18.81 6.75 -7.32
C PRO A 380 -18.63 7.75 -6.18
N LEU A 381 -17.42 8.31 -6.06
CA LEU A 381 -17.18 9.39 -5.10
C LEU A 381 -17.94 10.64 -5.52
N ARG A 382 -18.28 11.50 -4.55
CA ARG A 382 -18.94 12.77 -4.83
C ARG A 382 -17.93 13.78 -5.40
N ASP A 383 -18.37 14.56 -6.36
CA ASP A 383 -17.68 15.78 -6.79
C ASP A 383 -17.81 16.90 -5.74
N PHE A 384 -17.32 18.10 -6.05
CA PHE A 384 -17.46 19.25 -5.16
C PHE A 384 -18.93 19.68 -4.98
N ASP A 385 -19.76 19.46 -6.02
CA ASP A 385 -21.20 19.67 -5.92
C ASP A 385 -21.87 18.54 -5.13
N LYS A 386 -22.17 18.79 -3.86
CA LYS A 386 -22.78 17.82 -2.94
C LYS A 386 -24.23 17.44 -3.30
N ARG A 387 -24.87 18.15 -4.25
CA ARG A 387 -26.27 17.92 -4.63
C ARG A 387 -26.43 16.81 -5.65
N VAL A 388 -25.39 16.54 -6.45
CA VAL A 388 -25.39 15.47 -7.45
C VAL A 388 -24.74 14.23 -6.84
N TRP A 389 -25.48 13.11 -6.81
CA TRP A 389 -24.98 11.84 -6.28
C TRP A 389 -25.65 10.66 -6.97
N MET A 390 -24.97 9.52 -6.95
CA MET A 390 -25.46 8.24 -7.48
C MET A 390 -25.47 7.21 -6.35
N ALA A 391 -26.52 6.40 -6.26
CA ALA A 391 -26.59 5.26 -5.36
C ALA A 391 -26.06 3.99 -6.04
N GLY A 392 -25.48 3.07 -5.28
CA GLY A 392 -25.27 1.70 -5.75
C GLY A 392 -26.60 0.94 -5.73
N ASN A 393 -27.17 0.65 -6.90
CA ASN A 393 -28.47 0.00 -7.06
C ASN A 393 -28.35 -1.18 -8.02
N PHE A 394 -28.53 -2.38 -7.49
CA PHE A 394 -28.39 -3.60 -8.29
C PHE A 394 -29.44 -3.68 -9.42
N ASP A 395 -28.98 -3.89 -10.66
CA ASP A 395 -29.84 -4.00 -11.84
C ASP A 395 -29.55 -5.30 -12.63
N ASN A 396 -30.55 -6.17 -12.72
CA ASN A 396 -30.45 -7.45 -13.44
C ASN A 396 -30.21 -7.27 -14.94
N SER A 397 -30.69 -6.18 -15.54
CA SER A 397 -30.45 -5.92 -16.96
C SER A 397 -28.99 -5.62 -17.25
N VAL A 398 -28.31 -4.93 -16.32
CA VAL A 398 -26.88 -4.65 -16.39
C VAL A 398 -26.06 -5.90 -16.10
N LEU A 399 -26.51 -6.76 -15.18
CA LEU A 399 -25.89 -8.08 -15.00
C LEU A 399 -25.97 -8.91 -16.28
N SER A 400 -27.13 -8.95 -16.94
CA SER A 400 -27.30 -9.66 -18.21
C SER A 400 -26.35 -9.14 -19.28
N ARG A 401 -26.21 -7.81 -19.38
CA ARG A 401 -25.24 -7.16 -20.28
C ARG A 401 -23.80 -7.57 -19.98
N LEU A 402 -23.40 -7.60 -18.71
CA LEU A 402 -22.08 -8.08 -18.30
C LEU A 402 -21.88 -9.54 -18.71
N CYS A 403 -22.86 -10.42 -18.47
CA CYS A 403 -22.74 -11.84 -18.83
C CYS A 403 -22.71 -12.07 -20.34
N VAL A 404 -23.49 -11.32 -21.14
CA VAL A 404 -23.39 -11.34 -22.61
C VAL A 404 -22.00 -10.92 -23.06
N THR A 405 -21.50 -9.80 -22.53
CA THR A 405 -20.16 -9.30 -22.85
C THR A 405 -19.09 -10.35 -22.54
N LEU A 406 -19.13 -10.95 -21.35
CA LEU A 406 -18.17 -12.00 -20.96
C LEU A 406 -18.27 -13.25 -21.84
N LYS A 407 -19.48 -13.63 -22.29
CA LYS A 407 -19.63 -14.72 -23.25
C LYS A 407 -18.93 -14.41 -24.56
N ASP A 408 -19.12 -13.21 -25.08
CA ASP A 408 -18.52 -12.76 -26.34
C ASP A 408 -16.99 -12.61 -26.23
N LEU A 409 -16.48 -12.32 -25.03
CA LEU A 409 -15.04 -12.34 -24.71
C LEU A 409 -14.45 -13.77 -24.60
N GLY A 410 -15.28 -14.81 -24.69
CA GLY A 410 -14.87 -16.22 -24.67
C GLY A 410 -15.00 -16.93 -23.32
N PHE A 411 -15.60 -16.30 -22.29
CA PHE A 411 -15.86 -16.94 -21.01
C PHE A 411 -17.14 -17.79 -21.05
N SER A 412 -17.11 -18.98 -20.47
CA SER A 412 -18.27 -19.89 -20.50
C SER A 412 -18.39 -20.71 -19.22
N ASN A 413 -19.40 -20.43 -18.40
CA ASN A 413 -19.75 -21.22 -17.23
C ASN A 413 -21.25 -21.09 -16.89
N ALA A 414 -21.73 -21.86 -15.92
CA ALA A 414 -23.14 -21.90 -15.55
C ALA A 414 -23.69 -20.54 -15.03
N ASN A 415 -22.86 -19.73 -14.36
CA ASN A 415 -23.26 -18.42 -13.86
C ASN A 415 -23.45 -17.42 -14.99
N ILE A 416 -22.56 -17.43 -15.98
CA ILE A 416 -22.67 -16.61 -17.19
C ILE A 416 -23.95 -16.99 -17.95
N GLU A 417 -24.18 -18.27 -18.21
CA GLU A 417 -25.38 -18.70 -18.95
C GLU A 417 -26.68 -18.34 -18.21
N LYS A 418 -26.70 -18.50 -16.88
CA LYS A 418 -27.86 -18.09 -16.07
C LYS A 418 -28.08 -16.58 -16.09
N GLY A 419 -27.02 -15.79 -15.97
CA GLY A 419 -27.11 -14.32 -15.91
C GLY A 419 -27.63 -13.69 -17.20
N ARG A 420 -27.38 -14.32 -18.35
CA ARG A 420 -27.85 -13.88 -19.67
C ARG A 420 -29.36 -14.00 -19.89
N LEU A 421 -30.07 -14.74 -19.04
CA LEU A 421 -31.50 -14.99 -19.19
C LEU A 421 -32.38 -13.77 -18.85
N HIS A 422 -31.82 -12.74 -18.20
CA HIS A 422 -32.57 -11.53 -17.89
C HIS A 422 -32.66 -10.61 -19.12
N PRO A 423 -33.81 -9.96 -19.37
CA PRO A 423 -33.95 -8.98 -20.44
C PRO A 423 -32.95 -7.83 -20.30
N ILE A 424 -32.30 -7.45 -21.40
CA ILE A 424 -31.43 -6.28 -21.45
C ILE A 424 -32.29 -5.07 -21.79
N GLU A 425 -32.43 -4.17 -20.83
CA GLU A 425 -33.06 -2.87 -21.04
C GLU A 425 -32.01 -1.83 -21.46
N ASN A 426 -32.30 -1.05 -22.50
CA ASN A 426 -31.49 0.10 -22.89
C ASN A 426 -31.95 1.31 -22.08
N ARG A 427 -31.61 1.34 -20.78
CA ARG A 427 -31.86 2.52 -19.94
C ARG A 427 -30.79 3.57 -20.22
N HIS A 428 -31.23 4.76 -20.61
CA HIS A 428 -30.34 5.92 -20.65
C HIS A 428 -29.90 6.26 -19.23
N ILE A 429 -28.59 6.29 -19.00
CA ILE A 429 -28.04 6.67 -17.69
C ILE A 429 -28.13 8.19 -17.61
N SER A 430 -29.15 8.68 -16.90
CA SER A 430 -29.29 10.11 -16.63
C SER A 430 -28.08 10.60 -15.83
N TYR A 431 -27.30 11.49 -16.44
CA TYR A 431 -26.19 12.16 -15.81
C TYR A 431 -26.46 13.66 -15.76
N THR A 432 -26.23 14.25 -14.59
CA THR A 432 -26.25 15.70 -14.42
C THR A 432 -24.83 16.14 -14.19
N GLN A 433 -24.29 16.93 -15.13
CA GLN A 433 -22.92 17.41 -15.05
C GLN A 433 -22.74 18.33 -13.84
N PRO A 434 -21.75 18.06 -12.95
CA PRO A 434 -21.48 18.93 -11.83
C PRO A 434 -20.79 20.21 -12.31
N LYS A 435 -21.11 21.33 -11.67
CA LYS A 435 -20.47 22.63 -11.98
C LYS A 435 -18.97 22.67 -11.72
N ARG A 436 -18.50 21.84 -10.78
CA ARG A 436 -17.09 21.71 -10.39
C ARG A 436 -16.76 20.23 -10.21
N ARG A 437 -15.77 19.75 -10.95
CA ARG A 437 -15.28 18.38 -10.86
C ARG A 437 -14.02 18.28 -10.01
N ARG A 438 -13.83 17.16 -9.34
CA ARG A 438 -12.54 16.82 -8.73
C ARG A 438 -11.60 16.30 -9.81
N ASP A 439 -10.32 16.60 -9.65
CA ASP A 439 -9.27 15.97 -10.42
C ASP A 439 -9.07 14.53 -9.90
N TRP A 440 -9.37 13.54 -10.73
CA TRP A 440 -9.29 12.13 -10.36
C TRP A 440 -7.94 11.55 -10.77
N ARG A 441 -7.10 11.20 -9.79
CA ARG A 441 -5.73 10.69 -10.01
C ARG A 441 -5.50 9.24 -9.55
N SER A 442 -6.43 8.67 -8.79
CA SER A 442 -6.30 7.33 -8.22
C SER A 442 -7.63 6.82 -7.64
N GLY A 443 -7.69 5.52 -7.41
CA GLY A 443 -8.74 4.88 -6.62
C GLY A 443 -10.11 4.97 -7.27
N LYS A 444 -11.16 5.02 -6.45
CA LYS A 444 -12.54 5.02 -6.94
C LYS A 444 -12.86 6.37 -7.60
N PRO A 445 -13.37 6.42 -8.84
CA PRO A 445 -13.62 7.67 -9.55
C PRO A 445 -14.69 8.52 -8.86
N CYS A 446 -14.59 9.84 -9.03
CA CYS A 446 -15.70 10.77 -8.76
C CYS A 446 -16.83 10.56 -9.77
N LEU A 447 -17.98 11.17 -9.54
CA LEU A 447 -19.15 10.98 -10.40
C LEU A 447 -18.91 11.46 -11.83
N ALA A 448 -18.24 12.61 -12.01
CA ALA A 448 -17.82 13.09 -13.32
C ALA A 448 -16.86 12.13 -14.02
N GLY A 449 -15.79 11.71 -13.33
CA GLY A 449 -14.83 10.77 -13.90
C GLY A 449 -15.48 9.42 -14.21
N TYR A 450 -16.37 8.93 -13.35
CA TYR A 450 -17.13 7.70 -13.59
C TYR A 450 -18.00 7.82 -14.85
N HIS A 451 -18.62 8.96 -15.11
CA HIS A 451 -19.43 9.13 -16.31
C HIS A 451 -18.59 9.03 -17.60
N ILE A 452 -17.40 9.62 -17.61
CA ILE A 452 -16.44 9.50 -18.72
C ILE A 452 -16.02 8.04 -18.90
N LEU A 453 -15.65 7.36 -17.80
CA LEU A 453 -15.28 5.94 -17.85
C LEU A 453 -16.44 5.06 -18.31
N LEU A 454 -17.67 5.34 -17.88
CA LEU A 454 -18.84 4.58 -18.30
C LEU A 454 -18.99 4.60 -19.83
N GLN A 455 -18.75 5.75 -20.47
CA GLN A 455 -18.93 5.92 -21.92
C GLN A 455 -17.72 5.49 -22.75
N SER A 456 -16.52 5.47 -22.18
CA SER A 456 -15.27 5.35 -22.98
C SER A 456 -14.26 4.33 -22.45
N SER A 457 -14.51 3.70 -21.30
CA SER A 457 -13.60 2.71 -20.68
C SER A 457 -13.67 1.34 -21.38
N PHE A 458 -13.17 1.28 -22.60
CA PHE A 458 -13.05 0.05 -23.39
C PHE A 458 -11.58 -0.24 -23.69
N PHE A 459 -11.27 -1.50 -23.96
CA PHE A 459 -9.89 -1.98 -23.99
C PHE A 459 -9.01 -1.27 -25.04
N PRO A 460 -9.45 -1.06 -26.30
CA PRO A 460 -8.65 -0.29 -27.27
C PRO A 460 -8.41 1.15 -26.84
N GLN A 461 -9.41 1.82 -26.26
CA GLN A 461 -9.34 3.22 -25.85
C GLN A 461 -8.38 3.45 -24.68
N LEU A 462 -8.03 2.40 -23.92
CA LEU A 462 -7.06 2.47 -22.82
C LEU A 462 -5.65 2.01 -23.22
N PHE A 463 -5.53 1.12 -24.21
CA PHE A 463 -4.27 0.40 -24.48
C PHE A 463 -3.80 0.46 -25.94
N ALA A 464 -4.52 1.13 -26.85
CA ALA A 464 -4.02 1.40 -28.20
C ALA A 464 -2.97 2.52 -28.18
N GLU A 465 -1.83 2.26 -28.81
CA GLU A 465 -0.68 3.18 -28.87
C GLU A 465 -0.84 4.26 -29.95
N PRO A 466 -0.39 5.51 -29.70
CA PRO A 466 -0.36 6.22 -28.43
C PRO A 466 -1.67 6.98 -28.18
N LEU A 467 -2.08 7.10 -26.91
CA LEU A 467 -3.19 7.96 -26.51
C LEU A 467 -2.82 9.43 -26.83
N ASP A 468 -3.63 10.10 -27.64
CA ASP A 468 -3.48 11.53 -27.99
C ASP A 468 -3.73 12.42 -26.75
N ASP A 469 -3.19 13.65 -26.76
CA ASP A 469 -3.40 14.68 -25.72
C ASP A 469 -4.88 15.06 -25.57
N LYS A 470 -5.71 14.73 -26.57
CA LYS A 470 -7.17 14.93 -26.56
C LYS A 470 -7.93 13.88 -25.75
N VAL A 471 -7.27 12.77 -25.36
CA VAL A 471 -7.91 11.70 -24.58
C VAL A 471 -8.22 12.23 -23.16
N PRO A 472 -9.45 12.03 -22.66
CA PRO A 472 -9.80 12.39 -21.30
C PRO A 472 -8.79 11.85 -20.27
N PRO A 473 -8.29 12.67 -19.32
CA PRO A 473 -7.32 12.24 -18.33
C PRO A 473 -7.73 11.00 -17.53
N GLU A 474 -9.04 10.79 -17.34
CA GLU A 474 -9.59 9.64 -16.63
C GLU A 474 -9.25 8.31 -17.32
N LEU A 475 -9.20 8.27 -18.66
CA LEU A 475 -8.82 7.05 -19.38
C LEU A 475 -7.33 6.74 -19.17
N ARG A 476 -6.47 7.75 -19.12
CA ARG A 476 -5.04 7.59 -18.78
C ARG A 476 -4.87 7.06 -17.36
N VAL A 477 -5.53 7.68 -16.39
CA VAL A 477 -5.49 7.24 -14.98
C VAL A 477 -5.98 5.81 -14.82
N GLN A 478 -7.06 5.42 -15.49
CA GLN A 478 -7.53 4.04 -15.44
C GLN A 478 -6.59 3.06 -16.16
N SER A 479 -5.97 3.48 -17.27
CA SER A 479 -4.94 2.70 -17.96
C SER A 479 -3.75 2.45 -17.03
N ASP A 480 -3.20 3.49 -16.41
CA ASP A 480 -2.08 3.40 -15.45
C ASP A 480 -2.40 2.42 -14.31
N ILE A 481 -3.60 2.53 -13.72
CA ILE A 481 -4.06 1.62 -12.65
C ILE A 481 -4.04 0.17 -13.13
N LEU A 482 -4.61 -0.11 -14.30
CA LEU A 482 -4.69 -1.47 -14.83
C LEU A 482 -3.33 -1.99 -15.26
N GLN A 483 -2.50 -1.18 -15.92
CA GLN A 483 -1.14 -1.58 -16.29
C GLN A 483 -0.30 -1.94 -15.06
N ALA A 484 -0.40 -1.17 -13.97
CA ALA A 484 0.29 -1.45 -12.72
C ALA A 484 -0.15 -2.79 -12.10
N PHE A 485 -1.45 -3.07 -12.06
CA PHE A 485 -1.97 -4.33 -11.49
C PHE A 485 -1.76 -5.54 -12.39
N PHE A 486 -1.87 -5.39 -13.71
CA PHE A 486 -1.72 -6.50 -14.65
C PHE A 486 -0.29 -6.67 -15.17
N GLY A 487 0.66 -5.86 -14.69
CA GLY A 487 2.09 -6.01 -14.98
C GLY A 487 2.43 -5.75 -16.46
N GLY A 488 1.79 -4.75 -17.08
CA GLY A 488 2.01 -4.40 -18.49
C GLY A 488 1.52 -5.45 -19.50
N LYS A 489 0.69 -6.40 -19.07
CA LYS A 489 0.10 -7.43 -19.94
C LYS A 489 -1.06 -6.92 -20.81
N ALA A 490 -1.50 -5.68 -20.58
CA ALA A 490 -2.54 -5.05 -21.39
C ALA A 490 -1.96 -4.66 -22.75
N LYS A 491 -2.01 -5.58 -23.71
CA LYS A 491 -1.65 -5.33 -25.11
C LYS A 491 -2.87 -5.53 -25.98
N VAL A 492 -3.14 -4.58 -26.88
CA VAL A 492 -4.17 -4.74 -27.91
C VAL A 492 -3.79 -5.94 -28.77
N PRO A 493 -4.60 -7.02 -28.77
CA PRO A 493 -4.27 -8.17 -29.58
C PRO A 493 -4.45 -7.85 -31.07
N SER A 494 -3.77 -8.63 -31.93
CA SER A 494 -3.76 -8.39 -33.37
C SER A 494 -5.19 -8.48 -33.94
N LEU A 495 -5.59 -7.42 -34.64
CA LEU A 495 -6.94 -7.28 -35.17
C LEU A 495 -7.09 -7.97 -36.52
N ALA A 496 -8.29 -8.48 -36.79
CA ALA A 496 -8.66 -8.93 -38.13
C ALA A 496 -8.74 -7.78 -39.15
N SER A 497 -9.00 -6.54 -38.70
CA SER A 497 -9.03 -5.33 -39.53
C SER A 497 -8.63 -4.09 -38.72
N ALA A 498 -7.46 -3.51 -39.01
CA ALA A 498 -7.00 -2.26 -38.40
C ALA A 498 -7.88 -1.04 -38.78
N ALA A 499 -8.59 -1.11 -39.91
CA ALA A 499 -9.54 -0.07 -40.34
C ALA A 499 -10.78 -0.02 -39.43
N SER A 500 -11.23 -1.18 -38.93
CA SER A 500 -12.38 -1.28 -38.02
C SER A 500 -12.09 -0.69 -36.65
N LEU A 501 -10.84 -0.75 -36.16
CA LEU A 501 -10.48 -0.11 -34.89
C LEU A 501 -10.49 1.42 -35.00
N ARG A 502 -9.94 1.98 -36.09
CA ARG A 502 -9.83 3.44 -36.25
C ARG A 502 -11.19 4.11 -36.41
N ALA A 503 -12.10 3.51 -37.18
CA ALA A 503 -13.47 4.01 -37.32
C ALA A 503 -14.29 3.93 -36.01
N GLU A 504 -13.90 3.03 -35.10
CA GLU A 504 -14.55 2.80 -33.81
C GLU A 504 -13.91 3.56 -32.64
N MET A 505 -12.68 4.04 -32.84
CA MET A 505 -11.93 4.89 -31.92
C MET A 505 -12.25 6.38 -32.06
N ASP A 506 -13.02 6.79 -33.08
CA ASP A 506 -13.59 8.13 -33.14
C ASP A 506 -14.58 8.29 -31.99
N VAL A 507 -14.06 8.81 -30.88
CA VAL A 507 -14.87 9.21 -29.74
C VAL A 507 -15.78 10.33 -30.25
N ASP A 508 -17.09 10.08 -30.25
CA ASP A 508 -18.10 11.10 -30.48
C ASP A 508 -18.00 12.14 -29.36
N THR A 509 -17.10 13.11 -29.56
CA THR A 509 -16.80 14.23 -28.68
C THR A 509 -17.58 15.46 -29.11
N THR A 510 -18.81 15.28 -29.60
CA THR A 510 -19.71 16.38 -30.01
C THR A 510 -20.18 17.27 -28.85
N GLU A 511 -19.57 17.21 -27.67
CA GLU A 511 -19.60 18.35 -26.76
C GLU A 511 -18.24 19.05 -26.77
N PRO A 512 -18.18 20.34 -27.21
CA PRO A 512 -16.94 21.07 -27.28
C PRO A 512 -16.25 21.09 -25.93
N ASN A 513 -14.95 20.84 -25.99
CA ASN A 513 -13.95 21.09 -24.95
C ASN A 513 -13.82 22.60 -24.61
N GLU A 514 -14.90 23.38 -24.77
CA GLU A 514 -14.93 24.82 -24.55
C GLU A 514 -15.01 25.13 -23.05
N ALA A 515 -13.89 25.66 -22.56
CA ALA A 515 -13.73 26.34 -21.29
C ALA A 515 -13.95 25.50 -20.02
N TRP A 516 -13.25 24.36 -19.90
CA TRP A 516 -12.90 23.82 -18.60
C TRP A 516 -11.92 24.77 -17.90
N ARG A 517 -12.42 25.79 -17.18
CA ARG A 517 -11.59 26.55 -16.26
C ARG A 517 -11.22 25.66 -15.07
N SER A 518 -10.05 25.05 -15.13
CA SER A 518 -9.28 24.70 -13.95
C SER A 518 -8.83 25.99 -13.27
N GLU A 519 -9.71 26.63 -12.51
CA GLU A 519 -9.26 27.64 -11.56
C GLU A 519 -8.52 26.93 -10.42
N ALA A 520 -7.32 27.48 -10.11
CA ALA A 520 -6.37 26.94 -9.15
C ALA A 520 -7.08 26.48 -7.87
N GLU A 521 -6.76 25.25 -7.43
CA GLU A 521 -7.13 24.80 -6.11
C GLU A 521 -6.74 25.87 -5.08
N ILE A 522 -7.66 26.13 -4.16
CA ILE A 522 -7.41 26.90 -2.95
C ILE A 522 -6.18 26.28 -2.27
N ASN A 523 -5.07 27.01 -2.34
CA ASN A 523 -3.79 26.86 -1.65
C ASN A 523 -3.43 25.42 -1.22
N GLU A 524 -2.52 24.78 -1.95
CA GLU A 524 -1.90 23.47 -1.64
C GLU A 524 -1.28 23.42 -0.22
N ASP A 525 -0.95 24.56 0.40
CA ASP A 525 -0.57 24.63 1.83
C ASP A 525 -1.70 24.18 2.76
N THR A 526 -2.96 24.37 2.35
CA THR A 526 -4.13 23.87 3.06
C THR A 526 -4.24 22.36 2.90
N ARG A 527 -3.80 21.78 1.78
CA ARG A 527 -3.84 20.33 1.53
C ARG A 527 -2.69 19.62 2.23
N LEU A 528 -1.47 20.18 2.25
CA LEU A 528 -0.38 19.72 3.11
C LEU A 528 -0.72 19.89 4.60
N GLY A 529 -1.33 21.02 4.98
CA GLY A 529 -1.83 21.29 6.32
C GLY A 529 -3.02 20.43 6.74
N GLU A 530 -3.90 20.04 5.81
CA GLU A 530 -5.01 19.12 6.03
C GLU A 530 -4.59 17.66 5.99
N VAL A 531 -3.61 17.26 5.18
CA VAL A 531 -3.01 15.91 5.24
C VAL A 531 -2.28 15.72 6.58
N LEU A 532 -1.67 16.76 7.13
CA LEU A 532 -1.13 16.78 8.49
C LEU A 532 -2.21 16.79 9.59
N LYS A 533 -3.41 17.35 9.33
CA LYS A 533 -4.54 17.42 10.28
C LYS A 533 -5.57 16.26 10.16
N LEU A 534 -5.61 15.55 9.03
CA LEU A 534 -6.52 14.44 8.71
C LEU A 534 -5.87 13.07 8.94
N TRP A 535 -4.87 13.01 9.82
CA TRP A 535 -4.56 11.74 10.46
C TRP A 535 -5.81 11.28 11.24
N PRO A 536 -6.32 10.05 11.03
CA PRO A 536 -7.49 9.62 11.76
C PRO A 536 -7.19 9.61 13.26
N ARG A 537 -7.96 10.39 14.04
CA ARG A 537 -8.22 9.99 15.43
C ARG A 537 -8.80 8.59 15.33
N GLY A 538 -8.07 7.62 15.89
CA GLY A 538 -8.52 6.23 15.93
C GLY A 538 -9.95 6.18 16.45
N ASN A 539 -10.79 5.37 15.81
CA ASN A 539 -12.12 5.04 16.29
C ASN A 539 -12.01 4.47 17.71
N ASN A 540 -12.14 5.34 18.72
CA ASN A 540 -12.52 4.97 20.06
C ASN A 540 -14.05 4.95 20.10
N GLU A 541 -14.64 3.77 19.91
CA GLU A 541 -15.98 3.48 20.42
C GLU A 541 -15.93 2.27 21.36
N THR A 542 -15.48 2.52 22.58
CA THR A 542 -16.04 1.83 23.75
C THR A 542 -17.18 2.68 24.27
N ARG A 543 -18.44 2.34 23.95
CA ARG A 543 -19.61 2.91 24.63
C ARG A 543 -19.84 2.17 25.96
N PRO A 544 -19.82 2.84 27.12
CA PRO A 544 -20.35 2.28 28.35
C PRO A 544 -21.87 2.50 28.40
N LYS A 545 -22.60 1.46 28.85
CA LYS A 545 -24.01 1.54 29.22
C LYS A 545 -24.19 2.56 30.36
N LYS A 546 -25.08 3.54 30.21
CA LYS A 546 -25.70 4.24 31.35
C LYS A 546 -27.22 4.28 31.19
N LYS A 547 -27.88 3.74 32.22
CA LYS A 547 -29.30 3.88 32.53
C LYS A 547 -29.56 5.32 32.99
N GLY A 548 -30.68 5.92 32.56
CA GLY A 548 -31.18 7.18 33.09
C GLY A 548 -32.60 7.41 32.57
N LYS A 549 -33.58 7.32 33.48
CA LYS A 549 -34.99 7.62 33.25
C LYS A 549 -35.15 9.11 32.95
N ASP A 550 -36.07 9.49 32.06
CA ASP A 550 -37.19 10.35 32.45
C ASP A 550 -38.30 10.50 31.39
N LYS A 551 -39.50 10.25 31.91
CA LYS A 551 -40.86 10.77 31.66
C LYS A 551 -41.30 11.27 30.26
N MET A 552 -42.27 10.52 29.76
CA MET A 552 -43.40 10.82 28.84
C MET A 552 -44.18 12.12 29.18
N PRO A 553 -45.07 12.68 28.30
CA PRO A 553 -46.36 12.04 27.99
C PRO A 553 -47.01 12.21 26.61
N ARG A 554 -47.70 11.10 26.22
CA ARG A 554 -49.07 10.94 25.67
C ARG A 554 -49.44 11.46 24.27
N GLY A 555 -50.01 10.53 23.47
CA GLY A 555 -50.95 10.86 22.39
C GLY A 555 -51.35 9.71 21.46
N PHE A 556 -52.35 8.91 21.86
CA PHE A 556 -53.35 8.17 21.06
C PHE A 556 -53.07 6.80 20.34
N ALA A 557 -53.69 5.76 20.96
CA ALA A 557 -54.59 4.70 20.45
C ALA A 557 -54.18 3.83 19.24
N ARG A 558 -53.85 2.52 19.42
CA ARG A 558 -54.69 1.31 19.66
C ARG A 558 -55.17 0.60 18.38
N SER A 559 -54.66 -0.61 18.14
CA SER A 559 -55.48 -1.83 17.99
C SER A 559 -54.60 -3.07 18.15
N ALA A 560 -55.05 -3.98 19.01
CA ALA A 560 -54.40 -5.23 19.37
C ALA A 560 -55.02 -6.41 18.61
N THR A 561 -54.24 -7.46 18.36
CA THR A 561 -54.69 -8.85 18.58
C THR A 561 -53.52 -9.72 18.98
N SER A 562 -53.78 -10.53 20.01
CA SER A 562 -52.89 -11.47 20.68
C SER A 562 -52.95 -12.83 19.99
N ARG A 563 -51.88 -13.63 20.09
CA ARG A 563 -51.96 -15.06 20.44
C ARG A 563 -50.60 -15.61 20.86
N ASP A 564 -50.68 -16.57 21.76
CA ASP A 564 -49.73 -16.93 22.80
C ASP A 564 -48.99 -18.26 22.49
N LYS A 565 -47.75 -18.38 23.01
CA LYS A 565 -47.00 -19.61 23.42
C LYS A 565 -46.38 -20.56 22.36
N PRO A 566 -45.39 -21.43 22.72
CA PRO A 566 -44.32 -21.32 23.74
C PRO A 566 -42.91 -21.74 23.26
N ARG A 567 -41.92 -21.51 24.14
CA ARG A 567 -40.50 -21.94 24.10
C ARG A 567 -40.30 -23.46 23.95
N VAL A 568 -39.33 -23.86 23.13
CA VAL A 568 -38.59 -25.14 23.27
C VAL A 568 -37.08 -24.86 23.26
N ARG A 569 -36.38 -25.45 24.25
CA ARG A 569 -34.93 -25.45 24.43
C ARG A 569 -34.31 -26.53 23.54
N GLY A 570 -33.27 -26.18 22.77
CA GLY A 570 -32.39 -27.14 22.10
C GLY A 570 -30.93 -26.77 22.38
N LYS A 571 -30.20 -27.69 23.05
CA LYS A 571 -28.82 -27.54 23.49
C LYS A 571 -27.87 -27.59 22.28
N GLY A 572 -26.98 -26.60 22.14
CA GLY A 572 -25.80 -26.72 21.28
C GLY A 572 -24.62 -27.32 22.06
N PRO A 573 -23.74 -28.13 21.43
CA PRO A 573 -22.54 -28.63 22.08
C PRO A 573 -21.48 -27.53 22.19
N LYS A 574 -20.90 -27.41 23.39
CA LYS A 574 -19.71 -26.60 23.68
C LYS A 574 -18.48 -27.42 23.30
N PHE A 575 -17.65 -26.92 22.38
CA PHE A 575 -16.30 -27.44 22.20
C PHE A 575 -15.32 -26.60 23.02
N THR A 576 -14.71 -27.25 24.00
CA THR A 576 -13.57 -26.79 24.80
C THR A 576 -12.28 -26.93 23.99
N PHE A 577 -11.51 -25.85 23.88
CA PHE A 577 -10.14 -25.90 23.35
C PHE A 577 -9.19 -26.28 24.49
N THR A 578 -8.70 -27.52 24.44
CA THR A 578 -7.58 -28.00 25.26
C THR A 578 -6.27 -27.61 24.55
N ALA A 579 -5.35 -27.03 25.31
CA ALA A 579 -4.00 -26.72 24.86
C ALA A 579 -3.21 -28.02 24.59
N VAL A 580 -2.48 -28.06 23.47
CA VAL A 580 -1.39 -29.01 23.27
C VAL A 580 -0.16 -28.19 22.85
N LEU A 581 0.68 -27.94 23.84
CA LEU A 581 2.13 -27.80 23.69
C LEU A 581 2.66 -29.22 23.52
N GLU A 582 3.53 -29.47 22.54
CA GLU A 582 4.70 -30.34 22.71
C GLU A 582 5.66 -30.26 21.50
N THR A 583 6.89 -29.84 21.82
CA THR A 583 8.20 -30.38 21.41
C THR A 583 8.45 -30.88 19.98
N TYR A 584 9.39 -30.21 19.30
CA TYR A 584 10.24 -30.84 18.30
C TYR A 584 11.69 -30.88 18.81
N VAL A 585 12.16 -32.11 19.05
CA VAL A 585 13.56 -32.47 19.26
C VAL A 585 14.17 -32.87 17.92
N THR A 586 15.43 -32.47 17.77
CA THR A 586 16.45 -32.84 16.78
C THR A 586 16.39 -34.28 16.25
N SER A 587 16.68 -34.43 14.96
CA SER A 587 17.64 -35.43 14.44
C SER A 587 18.15 -35.04 13.06
N ALA A 588 19.47 -34.91 12.97
CA ALA A 588 20.24 -34.83 11.75
C ALA A 588 20.77 -36.23 11.42
N VAL A 589 20.75 -36.66 10.15
CA VAL A 589 21.67 -37.67 9.60
C VAL A 589 21.81 -37.43 8.09
N CYS A 590 23.09 -37.36 7.65
CA CYS A 590 23.73 -37.64 6.35
C CYS A 590 22.82 -37.91 5.13
N LEU A 591 23.01 -37.31 3.97
CA LEU A 591 24.22 -37.07 3.16
C LEU A 591 24.13 -35.75 2.39
#